data_AF-A0AAD4RAD0-F1
#
_entry.id   AF-A0AAD4RAD0-F1
#
_cell.length_a   1.000
_cell.length_b   1.000
_cell.length_c   1.000
_cell.angle_alpha   90.00
_cell.angle_beta   90.00
_cell.angle_gamma   90.00
#
_symmetry.space_group_name_H-M   'P 1'
#
loop_
_entity.id
_entity.type
_entity.pdbx_description
1 polymer ?
#
loop_
_entity_poly.entity_id
_entity_poly.type
_entity_poly.pdbx_seq_one_letter_code
_entity_poly.pdbx_strand_id
1 'polypeptide(L)'
;MSVPGKSEVMEESQTEHQDESMDTPLTCHERIDCSSPEMFQEAIPGASEIRKEFAVFSMTDKAATRFKTELDPEDVKLVNELGQLSADKLMEYVRTLQATALSLGEEEARQFTRAKCLNIFSKQDQN
;
A
#
# COMPACT_ATOMS: atom_id res chain seq x y z
N MET A 1 -59.64 -19.31 41.33
CA MET A 1 -58.28 -19.82 40.99
C MET A 1 -57.98 -19.39 39.56
N SER A 2 -56.83 -18.73 39.36
CA SER A 2 -56.28 -18.28 38.07
C SER A 2 -56.41 -19.33 36.96
N VAL A 3 -56.59 -19.01 35.68
CA VAL A 3 -55.95 -17.95 34.87
C VAL A 3 -56.82 -17.70 33.62
N PRO A 4 -56.84 -16.49 33.03
CA PRO A 4 -57.10 -16.34 31.61
C PRO A 4 -55.79 -16.14 30.85
N GLY A 5 -55.67 -16.82 29.70
CA GLY A 5 -54.71 -16.50 28.66
C GLY A 5 -55.47 -16.15 27.39
N LYS A 6 -55.12 -15.01 26.76
CA LYS A 6 -54.64 -14.88 25.37
C LYS A 6 -54.95 -13.51 24.74
N SER A 7 -53.95 -13.08 23.97
CA SER A 7 -53.97 -12.31 22.71
C SER A 7 -54.35 -10.83 22.73
N GLU A 8 -53.30 -10.01 22.71
CA GLU A 8 -52.87 -9.20 21.55
C GLU A 8 -53.92 -8.29 20.91
N VAL A 9 -53.78 -6.99 21.16
CA VAL A 9 -54.24 -5.93 20.26
C VAL A 9 -53.05 -4.99 20.02
N MET A 10 -52.81 -4.82 18.73
CA MET A 10 -51.84 -3.98 18.05
C MET A 10 -52.15 -2.49 18.33
N GLU A 11 -51.18 -1.72 18.82
CA GLU A 11 -51.27 -0.27 18.82
C GLU A 11 -50.10 0.30 18.01
N GLU A 12 -50.47 0.72 16.81
CA GLU A 12 -49.68 1.47 15.87
C GLU A 12 -49.50 2.88 16.42
N SER A 13 -48.26 3.27 16.72
CA SER A 13 -47.91 4.66 17.03
C SER A 13 -46.97 5.18 15.96
N GLN A 14 -47.58 5.87 15.01
CA GLN A 14 -46.91 6.84 14.15
C GLN A 14 -46.20 7.87 15.04
N THR A 15 -44.94 8.19 14.73
CA THR A 15 -44.36 9.48 15.13
C THR A 15 -43.59 10.01 13.95
N GLU A 16 -44.20 11.00 13.31
CA GLU A 16 -43.58 11.86 12.32
C GLU A 16 -42.45 12.70 12.95
N HIS A 17 -41.38 12.84 12.16
CA HIS A 17 -40.49 13.99 12.01
C HIS A 17 -39.95 14.72 13.26
N GLN A 18 -38.68 14.45 13.57
CA GLN A 18 -37.75 15.51 13.97
C GLN A 18 -36.59 15.54 12.99
N ASP A 19 -36.65 16.53 12.10
CA ASP A 19 -35.52 17.10 11.37
C ASP A 19 -34.60 17.77 12.39
N GLU A 20 -33.81 16.97 13.11
CA GLU A 20 -32.65 17.49 13.81
C GLU A 20 -31.54 17.62 12.76
N SER A 21 -31.38 18.84 12.27
CA SER A 21 -30.15 19.34 11.67
C SER A 21 -29.03 19.23 12.71
N MET A 22 -28.56 18.01 12.92
CA MET A 22 -27.43 17.76 13.78
C MET A 22 -26.20 18.18 12.99
N ASP A 23 -25.67 19.33 13.38
CA ASP A 23 -24.24 19.65 13.37
C ASP A 23 -23.47 18.56 14.15
N THR A 24 -23.62 17.29 13.79
CA THR A 24 -22.78 16.20 14.27
C THR A 24 -21.43 16.42 13.63
N PRO A 25 -20.39 16.83 14.39
CA PRO A 25 -19.05 16.87 13.83
C PRO A 25 -18.72 15.47 13.34
N LEU A 26 -18.27 15.36 12.08
CA LEU A 26 -17.70 14.13 11.55
C LEU A 26 -16.39 13.86 12.30
N THR A 27 -16.51 13.25 13.48
CA THR A 27 -15.36 12.90 14.31
C THR A 27 -14.72 11.63 13.77
N CYS A 28 -13.53 11.77 13.22
CA CYS A 28 -12.67 10.65 12.88
C CYS A 28 -12.06 10.06 14.16
N HIS A 29 -12.36 8.78 14.43
CA HIS A 29 -11.75 8.01 15.53
C HIS A 29 -10.47 7.28 15.07
N GLU A 30 -9.87 7.74 13.96
CA GLU A 30 -8.68 7.13 13.38
C GLU A 30 -7.48 7.34 14.31
N ARG A 31 -6.82 6.23 14.68
CA ARG A 31 -5.62 6.26 15.50
C ARG A 31 -4.41 6.44 14.61
N ILE A 32 -3.95 7.68 14.45
CA ILE A 32 -2.76 8.03 13.63
C ILE A 32 -1.46 7.47 14.26
N ASP A 33 -1.51 7.06 15.53
CA ASP A 33 -0.39 6.39 16.22
C ASP A 33 -0.12 4.95 15.73
N CYS A 34 -0.82 4.48 14.70
CA CYS A 34 -0.43 3.26 14.02
C CYS A 34 0.87 3.55 13.27
N SER A 35 2.00 3.16 13.87
CA SER A 35 3.24 2.94 13.12
C SER A 35 2.86 2.17 11.85
N SER A 36 3.34 2.63 10.69
CA SER A 36 3.06 2.00 9.40
C SER A 36 3.11 0.49 9.55
N PRO A 37 2.09 -0.26 9.08
CA PRO A 37 2.08 -1.72 9.16
C PRO A 37 3.42 -2.24 8.68
N GLU A 38 4.03 -3.17 9.42
CA GLU A 38 5.29 -3.76 8.99
C GLU A 38 5.05 -4.39 7.61
N MET A 39 5.69 -3.80 6.60
CA MET A 39 5.39 -4.00 5.18
C MET A 39 5.54 -5.47 4.75
N PHE A 40 6.13 -6.30 5.60
CA PHE A 40 6.27 -7.73 5.44
C PHE A 40 6.15 -8.40 6.82
N GLN A 41 5.05 -9.08 7.10
CA GLN A 41 4.90 -9.86 8.34
C GLN A 41 5.82 -11.11 8.36
N GLU A 42 6.26 -11.58 7.19
CA GLU A 42 7.22 -12.68 7.07
C GLU A 42 8.67 -12.15 7.11
N ALA A 43 9.50 -12.75 7.95
CA ALA A 43 10.93 -12.51 7.97
C ALA A 43 11.56 -13.06 6.68
N ILE A 44 11.72 -12.20 5.67
CA ILE A 44 12.43 -12.54 4.43
C ILE A 44 13.91 -12.77 4.78
N PRO A 45 14.46 -14.00 4.59
CA PRO A 45 15.87 -14.27 4.88
C PRO A 45 16.77 -13.30 4.11
N GLY A 46 17.67 -12.60 4.83
CA GLY A 46 18.56 -11.60 4.24
C GLY A 46 18.02 -10.17 4.22
N ALA A 47 16.70 -9.95 4.29
CA ALA A 47 16.15 -8.59 4.33
C ALA A 47 16.47 -7.85 5.63
N SER A 48 16.59 -8.58 6.75
CA SER A 48 16.97 -7.99 8.03
C SER A 48 18.44 -7.57 8.06
N GLU A 49 19.31 -8.36 7.42
CA GLU A 49 20.73 -8.10 7.26
C GLU A 49 20.94 -6.91 6.32
N ILE A 50 20.24 -6.84 5.18
CA ILE A 50 20.27 -5.68 4.28
C ILE A 50 19.76 -4.42 4.98
N ARG A 51 18.68 -4.49 5.77
CA ARG A 51 18.19 -3.34 6.55
C ARG A 51 19.24 -2.86 7.55
N LYS A 52 19.93 -3.78 8.22
CA LYS A 52 21.00 -3.45 9.18
C LYS A 52 22.22 -2.87 8.48
N GLU A 53 22.68 -3.48 7.38
CA GLU A 53 23.77 -2.96 6.56
C GLU A 53 23.44 -1.56 6.02
N PHE A 54 22.22 -1.35 5.52
CA PHE A 54 21.75 -0.04 5.07
C PHE A 54 21.66 0.97 6.21
N ALA A 55 21.19 0.56 7.39
CA ALA A 55 21.14 1.43 8.57
C ALA A 55 22.55 1.82 9.05
N VAL A 56 23.51 0.89 9.04
CA VAL A 56 24.91 1.14 9.41
C VAL A 56 25.60 2.01 8.36
N PHE A 57 25.43 1.71 7.08
CA PHE A 57 25.89 2.53 5.95
C PHE A 57 25.32 3.95 6.01
N SER A 58 24.05 4.08 6.40
CA SER A 58 23.39 5.38 6.59
C SER A 58 23.92 6.19 7.77
N MET A 59 24.57 5.57 8.76
CA MET A 59 25.13 6.27 9.91
C MET A 59 26.59 6.67 9.70
N THR A 60 27.36 5.91 8.91
CA THR A 60 28.79 6.18 8.67
C THR A 60 29.06 7.05 7.45
N ASP A 61 28.17 7.01 6.45
CA ASP A 61 28.30 7.80 5.24
C ASP A 61 27.28 8.95 5.25
N LYS A 62 27.75 10.19 5.44
CA LYS A 62 26.96 11.41 5.17
C LYS A 62 26.52 11.51 3.69
N ALA A 63 26.87 10.53 2.86
CA ALA A 63 26.42 10.34 1.49
C ALA A 63 25.11 9.55 1.35
N ALA A 64 24.67 8.78 2.37
CA ALA A 64 23.51 7.88 2.27
C ALA A 64 22.15 8.57 2.11
N THR A 65 22.09 9.90 2.26
CA THR A 65 20.88 10.70 2.05
C THR A 65 21.03 11.74 0.95
N ARG A 66 22.06 11.67 0.12
CA ARG A 66 22.06 12.44 -1.12
C ARG A 66 21.22 11.66 -2.11
N PHE A 67 19.94 12.02 -2.19
CA PHE A 67 19.18 11.79 -3.42
C PHE A 67 20.12 12.13 -4.58
N LYS A 68 20.29 11.22 -5.53
CA LYS A 68 20.99 11.51 -6.77
C LYS A 68 20.17 12.61 -7.47
N THR A 69 20.50 13.86 -7.18
CA THR A 69 19.93 15.03 -7.84
C THR A 69 20.59 15.27 -9.19
N GLU A 70 21.68 14.56 -9.46
CA GLU A 70 22.33 14.53 -10.76
C GLU A 70 21.52 13.64 -11.69
N LEU A 71 20.92 14.25 -12.72
CA LEU A 71 20.29 13.54 -13.81
C LEU A 71 21.38 13.06 -14.77
N ASP A 72 21.34 11.78 -15.13
CA ASP A 72 22.22 11.26 -16.16
C ASP A 72 21.84 11.85 -17.53
N PRO A 73 22.75 11.90 -18.52
CA PRO A 73 22.43 12.42 -19.85
C PRO A 73 21.21 11.76 -20.50
N GLU A 74 20.98 10.47 -20.21
CA GLU A 74 19.81 9.74 -20.71
C GLU A 74 18.51 10.18 -20.01
N ASP A 75 18.55 10.48 -18.72
CA ASP A 75 17.39 11.00 -17.99
C ASP A 75 16.96 12.36 -18.54
N VAL A 76 17.94 13.24 -18.78
CA VAL A 76 17.69 14.56 -19.39
C VAL A 76 17.08 14.41 -20.78
N LYS A 77 17.56 13.45 -21.58
CA LYS A 77 17.00 13.17 -22.90
C LYS A 77 15.57 12.65 -22.80
N LEU A 78 15.29 11.70 -21.91
CA LEU A 78 13.95 11.15 -21.70
C LEU A 78 12.95 12.24 -21.26
N VAL A 79 13.33 13.11 -20.31
CA VAL A 79 12.48 14.22 -19.86
C VAL A 79 12.15 15.16 -21.03
N ASN A 80 13.14 15.46 -21.87
CA ASN A 80 12.94 16.30 -23.07
C ASN A 80 12.03 15.62 -24.10
N GLU A 81 12.18 14.32 -24.34
CA GLU A 81 11.32 13.56 -25.24
C GLU A 81 9.87 13.54 -24.75
N LEU A 82 9.65 13.29 -23.45
CA LEU A 82 8.32 13.32 -22.84
C LEU A 82 7.69 14.72 -22.87
N GLY A 83 8.50 15.77 -22.67
CA GLY A 83 8.05 17.17 -22.73
C GLY A 83 7.64 17.65 -24.12
N GLN A 84 8.08 16.96 -25.18
CA GLN A 84 7.68 17.25 -26.57
C GLN A 84 6.36 16.58 -26.99
N LEU A 85 5.83 15.67 -26.17
CA LEU A 85 4.58 14.98 -26.47
C LEU A 85 3.37 15.89 -26.24
N SER A 86 2.34 15.73 -27.08
CA SER A 86 1.03 16.32 -26.79
C SER A 86 0.39 15.61 -25.59
N ALA A 87 -0.54 16.26 -24.91
CA ALA A 87 -1.22 15.71 -23.73
C ALA A 87 -1.85 14.33 -24.00
N ASP A 88 -2.48 14.14 -25.17
CA ASP A 88 -3.09 12.85 -25.55
C ASP A 88 -2.04 11.73 -25.69
N LYS A 89 -0.90 12.02 -26.32
CA LYS A 89 0.20 11.08 -26.50
C LYS A 89 0.89 10.76 -25.18
N LEU A 90 1.05 11.75 -24.31
CA LEU A 90 1.60 11.54 -22.98
C LEU A 90 0.68 10.63 -22.15
N MET A 91 -0.64 10.81 -22.24
CA MET A 91 -1.61 9.93 -21.58
C MET A 91 -1.59 8.50 -22.13
N GLU A 92 -1.38 8.33 -23.44
CA GLU A 92 -1.18 7.02 -24.05
C GLU A 92 0.10 6.34 -23.57
N TYR A 93 1.19 7.10 -23.48
CA TYR A 93 2.45 6.62 -22.91
C TYR A 93 2.27 6.15 -21.46
N VAL A 94 1.58 6.94 -20.63
CA VAL A 94 1.28 6.56 -19.23
C VAL A 94 0.48 5.27 -19.15
N ARG A 95 -0.55 5.09 -19.99
CA ARG A 95 -1.33 3.83 -20.03
C ARG A 95 -0.47 2.64 -20.43
N THR A 96 0.41 2.81 -21.41
CA THR A 96 1.33 1.76 -21.87
C THR A 96 2.33 1.38 -20.77
N LEU A 97 2.87 2.38 -20.07
CA LEU A 97 3.77 2.17 -18.94
C LEU A 97 3.08 1.41 -17.81
N GLN A 98 1.84 1.77 -17.48
CA GLN A 98 1.03 1.07 -16.47
C GLN A 98 0.79 -0.39 -16.85
N ALA A 99 0.43 -0.67 -18.11
CA ALA A 99 0.24 -2.03 -18.59
C ALA A 99 1.54 -2.84 -18.52
N THR A 100 2.67 -2.23 -18.87
CA THR A 100 4.00 -2.85 -18.79
C THR A 100 4.39 -3.15 -17.34
N ALA A 101 4.17 -2.20 -16.43
CA ALA A 101 4.46 -2.37 -15.00
C ALA A 101 3.62 -3.50 -14.38
N LEU A 102 2.33 -3.60 -14.76
CA LEU A 102 1.47 -4.68 -14.30
C LEU A 102 1.99 -6.05 -14.77
N SER A 103 2.30 -6.18 -16.07
CA SER A 103 2.84 -7.42 -16.64
C SER A 103 4.16 -7.83 -15.99
N LEU A 104 5.05 -6.86 -15.74
CA LEU A 104 6.32 -7.12 -15.07
C LEU A 104 6.11 -7.57 -13.62
N GLY A 105 5.18 -6.96 -12.89
CA GLY A 105 4.85 -7.37 -11.53
C GLY A 105 4.33 -8.81 -11.44
N GLU A 106 3.51 -9.24 -12.41
CA GLU A 106 3.07 -10.64 -12.50
C GLU A 106 4.22 -11.60 -12.78
N GLU A 107 5.16 -11.22 -13.66
CA GLU A 107 6.36 -11.99 -13.96
C GLU A 107 7.24 -12.13 -12.71
N GLU A 108 7.53 -11.04 -12.03
CA GLU A 108 8.33 -11.01 -10.81
C GLU A 108 7.72 -11.92 -9.74
N ALA A 109 6.41 -11.81 -9.48
CA ALA A 109 5.72 -12.66 -8.51
C ALA A 109 5.84 -14.16 -8.85
N ARG A 110 5.78 -14.52 -10.14
CA ARG A 110 5.98 -15.90 -10.60
C ARG A 110 7.40 -16.37 -10.37
N GLN A 111 8.39 -15.53 -10.67
CA GLN A 111 9.80 -15.85 -10.42
C GLN A 111 10.10 -15.99 -8.92
N PHE A 112 9.54 -15.12 -8.07
CA PHE A 112 9.66 -15.25 -6.62
C PHE A 112 9.06 -16.54 -6.09
N THR A 113 7.87 -16.92 -6.59
CA THR A 113 7.23 -18.19 -6.22
C THR A 113 8.10 -19.37 -6.63
N ARG A 114 8.66 -19.35 -7.84
CA ARG A 114 9.59 -20.38 -8.31
C ARG A 114 10.85 -20.45 -7.45
N ALA A 115 11.43 -19.31 -7.10
CA ALA A 115 12.61 -19.24 -6.23
C ALA A 115 12.33 -19.79 -4.83
N LYS A 116 11.13 -19.56 -4.28
CA LYS A 116 10.66 -20.16 -3.01
C LYS A 116 10.58 -21.69 -3.11
N CYS A 117 10.00 -22.23 -4.19
CA CYS A 117 9.92 -23.69 -4.41
C CYS A 117 11.31 -24.34 -4.60
N LEU A 118 12.24 -23.61 -5.21
CA LEU A 118 13.62 -24.03 -5.38
C LEU A 118 14.50 -23.75 -4.15
N ASN A 119 13.90 -23.24 -3.08
CA ASN A 119 14.55 -22.94 -1.82
C ASN A 119 15.81 -22.05 -1.95
N ILE A 120 15.82 -21.15 -2.94
CA ILE A 120 16.98 -20.30 -3.28
C ILE A 120 17.31 -19.34 -2.14
N PHE A 121 16.31 -18.96 -1.34
CA PHE A 121 16.45 -18.03 -0.22
C PHE A 121 16.74 -18.72 1.12
N SER A 122 16.88 -20.06 1.16
CA SER A 122 17.26 -20.72 2.41
C SER A 122 18.71 -20.40 2.78
N LYS A 123 18.93 -20.10 4.07
CA LYS A 123 20.27 -19.93 4.61
C LYS A 123 20.97 -21.30 4.55
N GLN A 124 22.17 -21.34 3.98
CA GLN A 124 23.04 -22.50 4.15
C GLN A 124 23.40 -22.59 5.63
N ASP A 125 23.10 -23.72 6.27
CA ASP A 125 23.60 -24.01 7.61
C ASP A 125 25.14 -23.98 7.53
N GLN A 126 25.75 -22.90 8.00
CA GLN A 126 27.20 -22.84 8.17
C GLN A 126 27.55 -23.81 9.30
N ASN A 127 28.00 -25.00 8.91
CA ASN A 127 28.64 -25.98 9.78
C ASN A 127 30.14 -25.74 9.81
#